data_AF-A0A923WQK5-F1
#
_entry.id   AF-A0A923WQK5-F1
#
_cell.length_a   1.000
_cell.length_b   1.000
_cell.length_c   1.000
_cell.angle_alpha   90.00
_cell.angle_beta   90.00
_cell.angle_gamma   90.00
#
_symmetry.space_group_name_H-M   'P 1'
#
loop_
_entity.id
_entity.type
_entity.pdbx_description
1 polymer ?
#
loop_
_entity_poly.entity_id
_entity_poly.type
_entity_poly.pdbx_seq_one_letter_code
_entity_poly.pdbx_strand_id
1 'polypeptide(L)'
;MDWAYRNNIAIEYIQPGKPVQNAFIESFNSRFRDECLNEELFFDLQDAKKKIEKWRKYYNEERPHSSIGMKTPNAFEKELTNSEKL
;
A
#
# COMPACT_ATOMS: atom_id res chain seq x y z
N MET A 1 9.20 -2.30 18.67
CA MET A 1 8.07 -2.72 19.52
C MET A 1 7.61 -1.60 20.45
N ASP A 2 8.54 -0.96 21.18
CA ASP A 2 8.23 0.15 22.10
C ASP A 2 7.37 1.28 21.49
N TRP A 3 7.68 1.74 20.27
CA TRP A 3 6.88 2.78 19.61
C TRP A 3 5.42 2.37 19.39
N ALA A 4 5.17 1.14 18.91
CA ALA A 4 3.80 0.67 18.66
C ALA A 4 3.01 0.54 19.97
N TYR A 5 3.66 0.00 21.01
CA TYR A 5 3.09 -0.09 22.35
C TYR A 5 2.70 1.30 22.90
N ARG A 6 3.60 2.28 22.79
CA ARG A 6 3.34 3.67 23.23
C ARG A 6 2.22 4.36 22.47
N ASN A 7 1.93 3.93 21.25
CA ASN A 7 0.85 4.47 20.43
C ASN A 7 -0.42 3.60 20.48
N ASN A 8 -0.47 2.60 21.37
CA ASN A 8 -1.59 1.67 21.51
C ASN A 8 -1.93 0.94 20.18
N ILE A 9 -0.90 0.63 19.39
CA ILE A 9 -1.02 -0.11 18.13
C ILE A 9 -0.72 -1.58 18.40
N ALA A 10 -1.72 -2.44 18.18
CA ALA A 10 -1.55 -3.88 18.24
C ALA A 10 -0.69 -4.36 17.05
N ILE A 11 0.28 -5.23 17.32
CA ILE A 11 1.10 -5.87 16.29
C ILE A 11 0.57 -7.29 16.08
N GLU A 12 0.12 -7.57 14.87
CA GLU A 12 -0.31 -8.91 14.46
C GLU A 12 0.75 -9.55 13.56
N TYR A 13 1.19 -10.75 13.96
CA TYR A 13 2.12 -11.55 13.16
C TYR A 13 1.37 -12.59 12.35
N ILE A 14 1.90 -12.93 11.18
CA ILE A 14 1.42 -14.09 10.44
C ILE A 14 1.58 -15.36 11.28
N GLN A 15 0.64 -16.28 11.13
CA GLN A 15 0.69 -17.56 11.83
C GLN A 15 1.71 -18.47 11.13
N PRO A 16 2.47 -19.27 11.91
CA PRO A 16 3.37 -20.28 11.33
C PRO A 16 2.62 -21.18 10.35
N GLY A 17 3.20 -21.36 9.16
CA GLY A 17 2.61 -22.18 8.09
C GLY A 17 1.45 -21.53 7.32
N LYS A 18 1.15 -20.23 7.53
CA LYS A 18 0.11 -19.49 6.79
C LYS A 18 0.66 -18.33 5.96
N PRO A 19 1.48 -18.59 4.92
CA PRO A 19 2.08 -17.54 4.09
C PRO A 19 1.04 -16.67 3.38
N VAL A 20 -0.16 -17.23 3.10
CA VAL A 20 -1.25 -16.51 2.44
C VAL A 20 -1.72 -15.27 3.23
N GLN A 21 -1.51 -15.23 4.55
CA GLN A 21 -1.81 -14.04 5.36
C GLN A 21 -0.96 -12.82 4.97
N ASN A 22 0.19 -13.03 4.30
CA ASN A 22 1.07 -11.98 3.81
C ASN A 22 0.84 -11.65 2.32
N ALA A 23 -0.04 -12.37 1.62
CA ALA A 23 -0.15 -12.31 0.17
C ALA A 23 -0.50 -10.91 -0.37
N PHE A 24 -1.30 -10.15 0.37
CA PHE A 24 -1.70 -8.80 -0.03
C PHE A 24 -0.51 -7.84 -0.09
N ILE A 25 0.31 -7.80 0.96
CA ILE A 25 1.48 -6.91 1.02
C ILE A 25 2.59 -7.39 0.07
N GLU A 26 2.73 -8.70 -0.13
CA GLU A 26 3.64 -9.25 -1.13
C GLU A 26 3.27 -8.84 -2.55
N SER A 27 1.98 -8.93 -2.91
CA SER A 27 1.46 -8.47 -4.20
C SER A 27 1.70 -6.98 -4.41
N PHE A 28 1.43 -6.15 -3.40
CA PHE A 28 1.73 -4.71 -3.45
C PHE A 28 3.23 -4.45 -3.67
N ASN A 29 4.10 -5.09 -2.88
CA ASN A 29 5.54 -4.87 -2.95
C ASN A 29 6.13 -5.32 -4.29
N SER A 30 5.63 -6.41 -4.88
CA SER A 30 6.03 -6.82 -6.24
C SER A 30 5.68 -5.73 -7.25
N ARG A 31 4.43 -5.23 -7.22
CA ARG A 31 3.97 -4.15 -8.12
C ARG A 31 4.79 -2.88 -7.96
N PHE A 32 5.06 -2.46 -6.73
CA PHE A 32 5.87 -1.28 -6.46
C PHE A 32 7.30 -1.44 -7.00
N ARG A 33 7.90 -2.61 -6.83
CA ARG A 33 9.22 -2.90 -7.37
C ARG A 33 9.24 -2.85 -8.88
N ASP A 34 8.33 -3.60 -9.51
CA ASP A 34 8.32 -3.80 -10.95
C ASP A 34 7.88 -2.55 -11.72
N GLU A 35 6.97 -1.75 -11.16
CA GLU A 35 6.36 -0.62 -11.86
C GLU A 35 6.90 0.74 -11.42
N CYS A 36 7.70 0.82 -10.34
CA CYS A 36 8.31 2.07 -9.88
C CYS A 36 9.82 1.95 -9.73
N LEU A 37 10.31 1.01 -8.92
CA LEU A 37 11.71 1.01 -8.52
C LEU A 37 12.63 0.52 -9.64
N ASN A 38 12.18 -0.44 -10.45
CA ASN A 38 12.95 -0.98 -11.56
C ASN A 38 12.91 -0.10 -12.82
N GLU A 39 11.87 0.75 -12.95
CA GLU A 39 11.65 1.61 -14.12
C GLU A 39 12.35 2.98 -14.02
N GLU A 40 12.87 3.31 -12.83
CA GLU A 40 13.38 4.65 -12.53
C GLU A 40 14.87 4.60 -12.14
N LEU A 41 15.66 5.53 -12.68
CA LEU A 41 17.01 5.82 -12.17
C LEU A 41 16.91 6.86 -11.06
N PHE A 42 17.56 6.63 -9.92
CA PHE A 42 17.56 7.58 -8.81
C PHE A 42 18.91 8.29 -8.70
N PHE A 43 18.89 9.62 -8.73
CA PHE A 43 20.11 10.42 -8.65
C PHE A 43 20.47 10.79 -7.21
N ASP A 44 19.46 11.11 -6.42
CA ASP A 44 19.60 11.43 -5.00
C ASP A 44 18.31 11.10 -4.24
N LEU A 45 18.31 11.35 -2.93
CA LEU A 45 17.17 11.08 -2.06
C LEU A 45 15.94 11.96 -2.40
N GLN A 46 16.14 13.18 -2.87
CA GLN A 46 15.05 14.09 -3.19
C GLN A 46 14.33 13.65 -4.47
N ASP A 47 15.09 13.25 -5.49
CA ASP A 47 14.59 12.66 -6.72
C ASP A 47 13.83 11.36 -6.44
N ALA A 48 14.39 10.47 -5.61
CA ALA A 48 13.72 9.24 -5.19
C ALA A 48 12.38 9.51 -4.50
N LYS A 49 12.34 10.44 -3.54
CA LYS A 49 11.09 10.84 -2.88
C LYS A 49 10.06 11.36 -3.87
N LYS A 50 10.47 12.18 -4.84
CA LYS A 50 9.57 12.75 -5.85
C LYS A 50 8.97 11.67 -6.75
N LYS A 51 9.79 10.74 -7.25
CA LYS A 51 9.35 9.65 -8.13
C LYS A 51 8.45 8.65 -7.41
N ILE A 52 8.84 8.23 -6.21
CA ILE A 52 8.03 7.32 -5.37
C ILE A 52 6.69 7.98 -5.01
N GLU A 53 6.69 9.27 -4.66
CA GLU A 53 5.44 9.98 -4.35
C GLU A 53 4.52 10.10 -5.56
N LYS A 54 5.09 10.34 -6.75
CA LYS A 54 4.32 10.34 -8.00
C LYS A 54 3.67 8.98 -8.25
N TRP A 55 4.42 7.88 -8.08
CA TRP A 55 3.89 6.53 -8.24
C TRP A 55 2.81 6.22 -7.19
N ARG A 56 3.03 6.59 -5.92
CA ARG A 56 2.06 6.40 -4.83
C ARG A 56 0.73 7.08 -5.13
N LYS A 57 0.77 8.33 -5.60
CA LYS A 57 -0.44 9.07 -6.00
C LYS A 57 -1.16 8.37 -7.14
N TYR A 58 -0.44 8.02 -8.20
CA TYR A 58 -1.02 7.26 -9.31
C TYR A 58 -1.70 5.96 -8.84
N TYR A 59 -1.01 5.15 -8.03
CA TYR A 59 -1.52 3.88 -7.52
C TYR A 59 -2.81 4.04 -6.69
N ASN A 60 -2.86 5.06 -5.83
CA ASN A 60 -3.96 5.28 -4.88
C ASN A 60 -5.12 6.11 -5.44
N GLU A 61 -4.86 7.04 -6.36
CA GLU A 61 -5.83 8.03 -6.83
C GLU A 61 -6.33 7.76 -8.24
N GLU A 62 -5.53 7.10 -9.09
CA GLU A 62 -5.82 6.99 -10.53
C GLU A 62 -5.97 5.54 -11.01
N ARG A 63 -5.18 4.60 -10.46
CA ARG A 63 -5.17 3.20 -10.93
C ARG A 63 -6.42 2.43 -10.46
N PRO A 64 -7.26 1.90 -11.37
CA PRO A 64 -8.35 1.02 -11.00
C PRO A 64 -7.85 -0.40 -10.72
N HIS A 65 -8.40 -1.06 -9.70
CA HIS A 65 -8.03 -2.41 -9.30
C HIS A 65 -9.22 -3.35 -9.37
N SER A 66 -9.06 -4.48 -10.06
CA SER A 66 -10.14 -5.46 -10.27
C SER A 66 -10.64 -6.09 -8.97
N SER A 67 -9.76 -6.28 -7.97
CA SER A 67 -10.10 -6.83 -6.65
C SER A 67 -11.08 -5.98 -5.85
N ILE A 68 -11.21 -4.69 -6.17
CA ILE A 68 -12.11 -3.73 -5.53
C ILE A 68 -13.11 -3.14 -6.53
N GLY A 69 -13.51 -3.93 -7.53
CA GLY A 69 -14.58 -3.55 -8.47
C GLY A 69 -14.18 -2.44 -9.44
N MET A 70 -12.92 -2.43 -9.89
CA MET A 70 -12.36 -1.40 -10.78
C MET A 70 -12.33 0.01 -10.19
N LYS A 71 -12.29 0.10 -8.85
CA LYS A 71 -12.12 1.37 -8.13
C LYS A 71 -10.64 1.62 -7.85
N THR A 72 -10.32 2.88 -7.58
CA THR A 72 -9.02 3.26 -7.02
C THR A 72 -9.03 2.99 -5.51
N PRO A 73 -7.88 2.74 -4.87
CA PRO A 73 -7.81 2.49 -3.43
C PRO A 73 -8.47 3.59 -2.61
N ASN A 74 -8.26 4.87 -2.96
CA ASN A 74 -8.88 6.00 -2.26
C ASN A 74 -10.40 6.06 -2.45
N ALA A 75 -10.92 5.66 -3.62
CA ALA A 75 -12.36 5.60 -3.83
C ALA A 75 -13.00 4.49 -2.98
N PHE A 76 -12.36 3.32 -2.93
CA PHE A 76 -12.80 2.20 -2.11
C PHE A 76 -12.76 2.52 -0.61
N GLU A 77 -11.69 3.17 -0.12
CA GLU A 77 -11.57 3.62 1.27
C GLU A 77 -12.72 4.58 1.65
N LYS A 78 -13.02 5.57 0.80
CA LYS A 78 -14.11 6.52 1.03
C LYS A 78 -15.47 5.83 1.18
N GLU A 79 -15.74 4.81 0.39
CA GLU A 79 -16.98 4.03 0.51
C GLU A 79 -17.04 3.23 1.80
N LEU A 80 -15.95 2.57 2.19
CA LEU A 80 -15.86 1.84 3.46
C LEU A 80 -16.10 2.77 4.65
N THR A 81 -15.42 3.92 4.70
CA THR A 81 -15.58 4.90 5.79
C THR A 81 -17.00 5.45 5.87
N ASN A 82 -17.70 5.60 4.74
CA ASN A 82 -19.09 6.03 4.73
C ASN A 82 -20.05 4.93 5.19
N SER A 83 -19.69 3.68 4.98
CA SER A 83 -20.48 2.50 5.38
C SER A 83 -20.36 2.22 6.88
N GLU A 84 -19.18 2.47 7.48
CA GLU A 84 -18.91 2.29 8.91
C GLU A 84 -19.48 3.42 9.80
N LYS A 85 -19.92 4.52 9.19
CA LYS A 85 -20.54 5.67 9.87
C LYS A 85 -22.07 5.58 10.00
N LEU A 86 -22.68 4.52 9.47
CA LEU A 86 -24.09 4.15 9.61
C LEU A 86 -24.25 3.07 10.68
#